data_AF-A0A8H7D9D6-F1
#
_entry.id   AF-A0A8H7D9D6-F1
#
_cell.length_a   1.000
_cell.length_b   1.000
_cell.length_c   1.000
_cell.angle_alpha   90.00
_cell.angle_beta   90.00
_cell.angle_gamma   90.00
#
_symmetry.space_group_name_H-M   'P 1'
#
loop_
_entity.id
_entity.type
_entity.pdbx_description
1 polymer ?
#
loop_
_entity_poly.entity_id
_entity_poly.type
_entity_poly.pdbx_seq_one_letter_code
_entity_poly.pdbx_strand_id
1 'polypeptide(L)'
;MARLSSPFVSPPAFLGGKGGFGSQLRAAGGRMSSQKTSNNDSCRDLSGRRLNTIKEAKKLVEYLESEPERLKAKAEAEKAKLEALERKLGIEPPSKNGAGPSKPSGSGEEPPVLAGKKHRFDDTEYLEQSRDLVDGVKSAVTAALLKKKKKAKLTHPAPESEKSDPKPETSNEVSAPAVAIGA
;
A
#
# COMPACT_ATOMS: atom_id res chain seq x y z
N MET A 1 -13.95 5.58 91.38
CA MET A 1 -13.29 4.47 90.65
C MET A 1 -14.26 3.95 89.60
N ALA A 2 -14.18 4.45 88.37
CA ALA A 2 -14.94 3.94 87.24
C ALA A 2 -13.93 3.34 86.25
N ARG A 3 -13.91 2.02 86.11
CA ARG A 3 -13.13 1.34 85.06
C ARG A 3 -13.94 1.43 83.77
N LEU A 4 -13.42 2.19 82.81
CA LEU A 4 -13.92 2.25 81.44
C LEU A 4 -13.97 0.82 80.86
N SER A 5 -15.18 0.39 80.54
CA SER A 5 -15.46 -0.76 79.68
C SER A 5 -14.95 -0.41 78.28
N SER A 6 -13.88 -1.08 77.85
CA SER A 6 -13.34 -1.01 76.50
C SER A 6 -14.30 -1.68 75.50
N PRO A 7 -14.55 -1.09 74.32
CA PRO A 7 -15.17 -1.81 73.23
C PRO A 7 -14.12 -2.75 72.62
N PHE A 8 -14.36 -4.05 72.73
CA PHE A 8 -13.59 -5.10 72.05
C PHE A 8 -13.78 -4.93 70.53
N VAL A 9 -12.84 -4.28 69.85
CA VAL A 9 -12.81 -4.18 68.40
C VAL A 9 -12.49 -5.58 67.86
N SER A 10 -13.51 -6.26 67.34
CA SER A 10 -13.32 -7.47 66.55
C SER A 10 -12.43 -7.13 65.35
N PRO A 11 -11.29 -7.82 65.14
CA PRO A 11 -10.55 -7.68 63.88
C PRO A 11 -11.49 -8.06 62.73
N PRO A 12 -11.42 -7.42 61.55
CA PRO A 12 -12.26 -7.78 60.43
C PRO A 12 -11.97 -9.23 60.05
N ALA A 13 -12.80 -10.14 60.55
CA ALA A 13 -12.85 -11.51 60.09
C ALA A 13 -13.36 -11.42 58.65
N PHE A 14 -12.46 -11.66 57.68
CA PHE A 14 -12.86 -12.01 56.33
C PHE A 14 -13.63 -13.34 56.41
N LEU A 15 -14.92 -13.25 56.74
CA LEU A 15 -15.85 -14.36 56.77
C LEU A 15 -16.29 -14.65 55.34
N GLY A 16 -15.70 -15.71 54.78
CA GLY A 16 -16.07 -16.28 53.48
C GLY A 16 -15.05 -15.91 52.40
N GLY A 17 -14.35 -16.84 51.76
CA GLY A 17 -14.33 -18.28 51.82
C GLY A 17 -13.20 -18.74 50.90
N LYS A 18 -12.96 -20.04 50.75
CA LYS A 18 -12.01 -20.62 49.79
C LYS A 18 -12.47 -20.43 48.33
N GLY A 19 -12.80 -19.20 47.95
CA GLY A 19 -13.39 -18.83 46.68
C GLY A 19 -12.39 -18.38 45.61
N GLY A 20 -11.09 -18.36 45.90
CA GLY A 20 -10.08 -17.81 44.97
C GLY A 20 -10.10 -18.46 43.59
N PHE A 21 -9.90 -19.77 43.52
CA PHE A 21 -9.74 -20.47 42.23
C PHE A 21 -11.07 -20.72 41.49
N GLY A 22 -12.11 -21.20 42.20
CA GLY A 22 -13.40 -21.52 41.58
C GLY A 22 -14.16 -20.29 41.06
N SER A 23 -14.09 -19.16 41.77
CA SER A 23 -14.68 -17.89 41.29
C SER A 23 -13.90 -17.32 40.12
N GLN A 24 -12.56 -17.43 40.13
CA GLN A 24 -11.71 -17.02 39.02
C GLN A 24 -11.95 -17.87 37.77
N LEU A 25 -12.12 -19.19 37.92
CA LEU A 25 -12.53 -20.07 36.82
C LEU A 25 -13.92 -19.73 36.28
N ARG A 26 -14.89 -19.43 37.16
CA ARG A 26 -16.24 -19.03 36.74
C ARG A 26 -16.23 -17.67 36.02
N ALA A 27 -15.44 -16.72 36.50
CA ALA A 27 -15.25 -15.41 35.85
C ALA A 27 -14.51 -15.53 34.50
N ALA A 28 -13.46 -16.37 34.43
CA ALA A 28 -12.71 -16.61 33.20
C ALA A 28 -13.56 -17.38 32.17
N GLY A 29 -14.26 -18.43 32.60
CA GLY A 29 -15.16 -19.21 31.76
C GLY A 29 -16.34 -18.39 31.21
N GLY A 30 -16.90 -17.48 32.01
CA GLY A 30 -17.93 -16.54 31.53
C GLY A 30 -17.40 -15.57 30.46
N ARG A 31 -16.13 -15.15 30.57
CA ARG A 31 -15.47 -14.33 29.53
C ARG A 31 -15.23 -15.13 28.26
N MET A 32 -14.65 -16.34 28.35
CA MET A 32 -14.37 -17.17 27.18
C MET A 32 -15.64 -17.63 26.46
N SER A 33 -16.72 -17.89 27.20
CA SER A 33 -18.00 -18.32 26.63
C SER A 33 -18.82 -17.16 26.05
N SER A 34 -18.70 -15.94 26.58
CA SER A 34 -19.42 -14.77 26.04
C SER A 34 -18.72 -14.14 24.84
N GLN A 35 -17.39 -14.27 24.74
CA GLN A 35 -16.60 -13.83 23.59
C GLN A 35 -16.83 -14.79 22.41
N LYS A 36 -17.92 -14.56 21.67
CA LYS A 36 -18.18 -15.25 20.41
C LYS A 36 -17.04 -14.95 19.44
N THR A 37 -16.32 -15.98 19.04
CA THR A 37 -15.24 -15.84 18.08
C THR A 37 -15.84 -15.41 16.75
N SER A 38 -15.46 -14.23 16.26
CA SER A 38 -15.96 -13.71 14.97
C SER A 38 -15.23 -14.30 13.76
N ASN A 39 -14.31 -15.26 13.97
CA ASN A 39 -13.57 -15.90 12.90
C ASN A 39 -14.43 -16.96 12.20
N ASN A 40 -15.31 -16.50 11.32
CA ASN A 40 -16.14 -17.34 10.45
C ASN A 40 -15.48 -17.66 9.10
N ASP A 41 -14.22 -17.27 8.90
CA ASP A 41 -13.57 -17.36 7.58
C ASP A 41 -13.36 -18.81 7.10
N SER A 42 -13.32 -19.75 8.05
CA SER A 42 -13.21 -21.19 7.79
C SER A 42 -14.53 -21.86 7.41
N CYS A 43 -15.67 -21.21 7.69
CA CYS A 43 -16.98 -21.75 7.38
C CYS A 43 -17.21 -21.86 5.87
N ARG A 44 -17.98 -22.87 5.47
CA ARG A 44 -18.39 -23.10 4.09
C ARG A 44 -19.80 -22.57 3.84
N ASP A 45 -20.05 -22.11 2.64
CA ASP A 45 -21.38 -21.76 2.17
C ASP A 45 -22.13 -23.02 1.66
N LEU A 46 -23.40 -22.84 1.30
CA LEU A 46 -24.23 -23.91 0.72
C LEU A 46 -23.71 -24.40 -0.65
N SER A 47 -22.82 -23.63 -1.29
CA SER A 47 -22.16 -23.99 -2.55
C SER A 47 -20.84 -24.75 -2.34
N GLY A 48 -20.42 -24.95 -1.08
CA GLY A 48 -19.18 -25.64 -0.70
C GLY A 48 -17.90 -24.79 -0.71
N ARG A 49 -17.99 -23.50 -1.07
CA ARG A 49 -16.91 -22.52 -1.06
C ARG A 49 -16.69 -21.97 0.36
N ARG A 50 -15.46 -21.58 0.69
CA ARG A 50 -15.16 -20.99 2.01
C ARG A 50 -15.49 -19.49 2.03
N LEU A 51 -15.97 -18.98 3.15
CA LEU A 51 -16.24 -17.54 3.31
C LEU A 51 -14.98 -16.70 3.06
N ASN A 52 -13.79 -17.21 3.39
CA ASN A 52 -12.53 -16.53 3.08
C ASN A 52 -12.35 -16.28 1.57
N THR A 53 -12.57 -17.29 0.73
CA THR A 53 -12.38 -17.16 -0.74
C THR A 53 -13.32 -16.13 -1.36
N ILE A 54 -14.54 -16.00 -0.81
CA ILE A 54 -15.51 -15.01 -1.27
C ILE A 54 -15.09 -13.61 -0.84
N LYS A 55 -14.60 -13.45 0.40
CA LYS A 55 -14.10 -12.17 0.91
C LYS A 55 -12.86 -11.72 0.14
N GLU A 56 -11.94 -12.63 -0.16
CA GLU A 56 -10.75 -12.34 -0.97
C GLU A 56 -11.13 -11.88 -2.37
N ALA A 57 -12.05 -12.59 -3.05
CA ALA A 57 -12.53 -12.18 -4.36
C ALA A 57 -13.16 -10.77 -4.35
N LYS A 58 -14.00 -10.46 -3.35
CA LYS A 58 -14.59 -9.13 -3.18
C LYS A 58 -13.54 -8.05 -2.94
N LYS A 59 -12.57 -8.31 -2.06
CA LYS A 59 -11.46 -7.38 -1.80
C LYS A 59 -10.64 -7.10 -3.06
N LEU A 60 -10.42 -8.10 -3.91
CA LEU A 60 -9.71 -7.91 -5.18
C LEU A 60 -10.51 -7.04 -6.16
N VAL A 61 -11.83 -7.24 -6.24
CA VAL A 61 -12.72 -6.41 -7.06
C VAL A 61 -12.72 -4.97 -6.54
N GLU A 62 -12.95 -4.76 -5.24
CA GLU A 62 -12.91 -3.44 -4.59
C GLU A 62 -11.54 -2.77 -4.79
N TYR A 63 -10.45 -3.54 -4.75
CA TYR A 63 -9.11 -3.00 -4.98
C TYR A 63 -8.97 -2.45 -6.40
N LEU A 64 -9.39 -3.20 -7.42
CA LEU A 64 -9.38 -2.76 -8.82
C LEU A 64 -10.28 -1.55 -9.06
N GLU A 65 -11.45 -1.52 -8.43
CA GLU A 65 -12.40 -0.40 -8.50
C GLU A 65 -11.86 0.85 -7.78
N SER A 66 -11.06 0.68 -6.71
CA SER A 66 -10.45 1.78 -5.96
C SER A 66 -9.22 2.39 -6.63
N GLU A 67 -8.61 1.73 -7.61
CA GLU A 67 -7.46 2.26 -8.37
C GLU A 67 -7.74 3.65 -9.00
N PRO A 68 -8.82 3.86 -9.78
CA PRO A 68 -9.12 5.17 -10.36
C PRO A 68 -9.34 6.26 -9.31
N GLU A 69 -9.95 5.93 -8.16
CA GLU A 69 -10.16 6.90 -7.07
C GLU A 69 -8.83 7.26 -6.39
N ARG A 70 -7.97 6.28 -6.15
CA ARG A 70 -6.62 6.50 -5.60
C ARG A 70 -5.75 7.32 -6.53
N LEU A 71 -5.85 7.11 -7.84
CA LEU A 71 -5.12 7.89 -8.85
C LEU A 71 -5.63 9.34 -8.90
N LYS A 72 -6.96 9.55 -8.86
CA LYS A 72 -7.54 10.89 -8.79
C LYS A 72 -7.11 11.63 -7.51
N ALA A 73 -7.18 10.98 -6.36
CA ALA A 73 -6.75 11.55 -5.09
C ALA A 73 -5.25 11.90 -5.08
N LYS A 74 -4.40 11.05 -5.66
CA LYS A 74 -2.97 11.34 -5.83
C LYS A 74 -2.75 12.53 -6.77
N ALA A 75 -3.44 12.57 -7.91
CA ALA A 75 -3.35 13.67 -8.87
C ALA A 75 -3.82 15.00 -8.27
N GLU A 76 -4.87 14.99 -7.45
CA GLU A 76 -5.33 16.18 -6.72
C GLU A 76 -4.33 16.63 -5.66
N ALA A 77 -3.75 15.70 -4.91
CA ALA A 77 -2.69 16.02 -3.94
C ALA A 77 -1.42 16.56 -4.62
N GLU A 78 -1.06 16.04 -5.79
CA GLU A 78 0.05 16.55 -6.61
C GLU A 78 -0.27 17.94 -7.15
N LYS A 79 -1.46 18.14 -7.71
CA LYS A 79 -1.91 19.47 -8.17
C LYS A 79 -1.92 20.49 -7.04
N ALA A 80 -2.43 20.14 -5.85
CA ALA A 80 -2.43 21.02 -4.70
C ALA A 80 -1.01 21.35 -4.22
N LYS A 81 -0.09 20.38 -4.27
CA LYS A 81 1.33 20.62 -3.97
C LYS A 81 1.98 21.53 -5.00
N LEU A 82 1.72 21.31 -6.29
CA LEU A 82 2.21 22.16 -7.38
C LEU A 82 1.68 23.58 -7.23
N GLU A 83 0.38 23.76 -7.07
CA GLU A 83 -0.25 25.07 -6.86
C GLU A 83 0.28 25.77 -5.59
N ALA A 84 0.50 25.02 -4.51
CA ALA A 84 1.10 25.58 -3.30
C ALA A 84 2.57 25.98 -3.50
N LEU A 85 3.32 25.28 -4.34
CA LEU A 85 4.68 25.65 -4.72
C LEU A 85 4.68 26.85 -5.67
N GLU A 86 3.78 26.90 -6.65
CA GLU A 86 3.59 28.01 -7.58
C GLU A 86 3.20 29.29 -6.85
N ARG A 87 2.26 29.22 -5.89
CA ARG A 87 1.91 30.35 -5.02
C ARG A 87 3.09 30.83 -4.19
N LYS A 88 3.93 29.93 -3.68
CA LYS A 88 5.14 30.28 -2.92
C LYS A 88 6.23 30.88 -3.81
N LEU A 89 6.28 30.50 -5.07
CA LEU A 89 7.27 30.96 -6.06
C LEU A 89 6.80 32.17 -6.88
N GLY A 90 5.55 32.62 -6.70
CA GLY A 90 5.05 33.88 -7.27
C GLY A 90 4.89 33.90 -8.79
N ILE A 91 4.81 32.73 -9.43
CA ILE A 91 4.60 32.63 -10.89
C ILE A 91 3.09 32.62 -11.15
N GLU A 92 2.53 33.77 -11.53
CA GLU A 92 1.17 33.82 -12.05
C GLU A 92 1.09 33.09 -13.43
N PRO A 93 -0.03 32.41 -13.76
CA PRO A 93 -0.19 31.77 -15.05
C PRO A 93 -0.16 32.84 -16.17
N PRO A 94 0.45 32.57 -17.34
CA PRO A 94 0.53 33.55 -18.41
C PRO A 94 -0.88 33.91 -18.88
N SER A 95 -1.29 35.14 -18.56
CA SER A 95 -2.43 35.79 -19.19
C SER A 95 -2.26 35.71 -20.70
N LYS A 96 -3.33 35.28 -21.37
CA LYS A 96 -3.44 35.30 -22.82
C LYS A 96 -3.45 36.77 -23.27
N ASN A 97 -2.28 37.37 -23.43
CA ASN A 97 -1.95 38.53 -24.26
C ASN A 97 -0.44 38.79 -24.12
N GLY A 98 0.22 39.04 -25.24
CA GLY A 98 1.63 38.72 -25.43
C GLY A 98 2.64 39.51 -24.59
N ALA A 99 3.72 38.83 -24.22
CA ALA A 99 5.11 39.30 -24.29
C ALA A 99 6.04 38.19 -23.79
N GLY A 100 7.07 37.91 -24.61
CA GLY A 100 8.36 37.24 -24.37
C GLY A 100 8.64 36.33 -23.15
N PRO A 101 9.47 35.28 -23.32
CA PRO A 101 9.97 34.48 -22.21
C PRO A 101 11.00 35.28 -21.40
N SER A 102 10.63 35.77 -20.22
CA SER A 102 11.58 36.32 -19.24
C SER A 102 12.31 35.17 -18.55
N LYS A 103 13.42 34.78 -19.18
CA LYS A 103 14.64 34.23 -18.59
C LYS A 103 14.78 34.62 -17.10
N PRO A 104 14.90 33.68 -16.14
CA PRO A 104 15.27 34.03 -14.78
C PRO A 104 16.72 34.51 -14.81
N SER A 105 16.91 35.81 -14.65
CA SER A 105 18.21 36.45 -14.47
C SER A 105 18.72 36.15 -13.05
N GLY A 106 19.26 34.95 -12.86
CA GLY A 106 20.18 34.63 -11.78
C GLY A 106 21.59 34.98 -12.23
N SER A 107 22.09 36.10 -11.71
CA SER A 107 23.43 36.65 -11.90
C SER A 107 24.54 35.60 -11.78
N GLY A 108 25.30 35.44 -12.86
CA GLY A 108 26.63 34.84 -12.79
C GLY A 108 27.57 35.78 -12.06
N GLU A 109 28.01 35.36 -10.87
CA GLU A 109 29.30 35.71 -10.30
C GLU A 109 29.87 34.42 -9.71
N GLU A 110 30.94 33.93 -10.34
CA GLU A 110 31.89 32.99 -9.74
C GLU A 110 32.68 33.71 -8.65
N PRO A 111 32.70 33.19 -7.41
CA PRO A 111 33.93 33.24 -6.62
C PRO A 111 34.22 31.88 -5.93
N PRO A 112 35.42 31.69 -5.37
CA PRO A 112 36.14 30.42 -5.34
C PRO A 112 35.51 29.38 -4.40
N VAL A 113 35.67 28.11 -4.78
CA VAL A 113 35.43 26.88 -4.02
C VAL A 113 35.58 27.05 -2.50
N LEU A 114 34.45 27.29 -1.82
CA LEU A 114 34.33 27.18 -0.37
C LEU A 114 33.94 25.75 -0.02
N ALA A 115 34.95 24.94 0.26
CA ALA A 115 34.80 23.61 0.84
C ALA A 115 33.92 23.67 2.11
N GLY A 116 32.76 23.01 2.08
CA GLY A 116 31.98 22.69 3.28
C GLY A 116 30.55 23.25 3.36
N LYS A 117 30.10 24.09 2.42
CA LYS A 117 28.67 24.47 2.33
C LYS A 117 27.96 23.50 1.38
N LYS A 118 26.87 22.88 1.86
CA LYS A 118 26.00 22.01 1.04
C LYS A 118 25.35 22.86 -0.05
N HIS A 119 26.00 22.94 -1.21
CA HIS A 119 25.44 23.51 -2.41
C HIS A 119 24.24 22.66 -2.82
N ARG A 120 23.07 23.28 -2.97
CA ARG A 120 21.92 22.57 -3.53
C ARG A 120 22.24 22.36 -5.01
N PHE A 121 22.48 21.10 -5.36
CA PHE A 121 22.95 20.72 -6.67
C PHE A 121 21.78 20.81 -7.66
N ASP A 122 21.63 21.98 -8.29
CA ASP A 122 20.51 22.33 -9.16
C ASP A 122 20.91 22.32 -10.67
N ASP A 123 21.95 21.55 -11.01
CA ASP A 123 22.42 21.39 -12.40
C ASP A 123 21.54 20.35 -13.13
N THR A 124 20.52 20.82 -13.86
CA THR A 124 19.59 19.97 -14.63
C THR A 124 20.32 19.16 -15.72
N GLU A 125 21.30 19.77 -16.38
CA GLU A 125 22.08 19.13 -17.44
C GLU A 125 22.91 17.96 -16.91
N TYR A 126 23.53 18.10 -15.73
CA TYR A 126 24.31 17.03 -15.12
C TYR A 126 23.44 15.84 -14.73
N LEU A 127 22.23 16.10 -14.22
CA LEU A 127 21.29 15.05 -13.84
C LEU A 127 20.78 14.28 -15.08
N GLU A 128 20.51 14.97 -16.18
CA GLU A 128 20.13 14.34 -17.45
C GLU A 128 21.27 13.51 -18.03
N GLN A 129 22.48 14.08 -18.11
CA GLN A 129 23.68 13.36 -18.56
C GLN A 129 23.96 12.12 -17.70
N SER A 130 23.81 12.24 -16.37
CA SER A 130 23.98 11.11 -15.46
C SER A 130 22.97 10.00 -15.71
N ARG A 131 21.71 10.36 -16.02
CA ARG A 131 20.66 9.39 -16.35
C ARG A 131 20.98 8.67 -17.66
N ASP A 132 21.36 9.40 -18.69
CA ASP A 132 21.70 8.84 -20.00
C ASP A 132 22.90 7.90 -19.93
N LEU A 133 23.93 8.28 -19.18
CA LEU A 133 25.10 7.44 -18.93
C LEU A 133 24.73 6.14 -18.21
N VAL A 134 23.91 6.24 -17.15
CA VAL A 134 23.46 5.08 -16.38
C VAL A 134 22.61 4.14 -17.25
N ASP A 135 21.73 4.67 -18.10
CA ASP A 135 20.88 3.87 -18.96
C ASP A 135 21.65 3.25 -20.13
N GLY A 136 22.68 3.93 -20.63
CA GLY A 136 23.69 3.36 -21.54
C GLY A 136 24.39 2.14 -20.93
N VAL A 137 24.83 2.22 -19.67
CA VAL A 137 25.47 1.08 -18.97
C VAL A 137 24.48 -0.08 -18.78
N LYS A 138 23.25 0.20 -18.32
CA LYS A 138 22.22 -0.83 -18.13
C LYS A 138 21.87 -1.55 -19.43
N SER A 139 21.70 -0.80 -20.53
CA SER A 139 21.39 -1.38 -21.85
C SER A 139 22.56 -2.24 -22.36
N ALA A 140 23.80 -1.79 -22.17
CA ALA A 140 24.99 -2.57 -22.55
C ALA A 140 25.10 -3.88 -21.73
N VAL A 141 24.88 -3.83 -20.42
CA VAL A 141 24.92 -5.01 -19.54
C VAL A 141 23.82 -6.01 -19.90
N THR A 142 22.59 -5.53 -20.11
CA THR A 142 21.48 -6.40 -20.52
C THR A 142 21.73 -7.03 -21.90
N ALA A 143 22.24 -6.25 -22.86
CA ALA A 143 22.65 -6.77 -24.17
C ALA A 143 23.79 -7.79 -24.05
N ALA A 144 24.78 -7.57 -23.18
CA ALA A 144 25.87 -8.50 -22.93
C ALA A 144 25.37 -9.80 -22.28
N LEU A 145 24.46 -9.74 -21.31
CA LEU A 145 23.85 -10.91 -20.69
C LEU A 145 23.01 -11.71 -21.69
N LEU A 146 22.25 -11.03 -22.58
CA LEU A 146 21.48 -11.69 -23.63
C LEU A 146 22.39 -12.31 -24.70
N LYS A 147 23.48 -11.63 -25.10
CA LYS A 147 24.49 -12.20 -26.01
C LYS A 147 25.22 -13.40 -25.37
N LYS A 148 25.54 -13.34 -24.08
CA LYS A 148 26.12 -14.46 -23.31
C LYS A 148 25.15 -15.64 -23.21
N LYS A 149 23.86 -15.39 -22.93
CA LYS A 149 22.81 -16.42 -22.92
C LYS A 149 22.61 -17.05 -24.30
N LYS A 150 22.59 -16.26 -25.38
CA LYS A 150 22.52 -16.77 -26.76
C LYS A 150 23.74 -17.61 -27.11
N LYS A 151 24.95 -17.18 -26.74
CA LYS A 151 26.18 -17.95 -26.95
C LYS A 151 26.20 -19.25 -26.13
N ALA A 152 25.75 -19.22 -24.88
CA ALA A 152 25.63 -20.41 -24.02
C ALA A 152 24.59 -21.42 -24.54
N LYS A 153 23.47 -20.94 -25.11
CA LYS A 153 22.44 -21.78 -25.73
C LYS A 153 22.90 -22.43 -27.06
N LEU A 154 23.88 -21.83 -27.74
CA LEU A 154 24.50 -22.42 -28.93
C LEU A 154 25.60 -23.44 -28.59
N THR A 155 26.26 -23.31 -27.43
CA THR A 155 27.33 -24.24 -27.00
C THR A 155 26.82 -25.47 -26.23
N HIS A 156 25.56 -25.48 -25.79
CA HIS A 156 24.90 -26.67 -25.21
C HIS A 156 23.49 -26.85 -25.80
N PRO A 157 23.29 -27.67 -26.85
CA PRO A 157 21.96 -28.13 -27.20
C PRO A 157 21.57 -29.25 -26.22
N ALA A 158 20.58 -29.00 -25.37
CA ALA A 158 19.93 -30.02 -24.53
C ALA A 158 18.43 -30.06 -24.88
N PRO A 159 17.80 -31.25 -24.78
CA PRO A 159 16.78 -31.73 -25.72
C PRO A 159 15.37 -31.20 -25.44
N GLU A 160 14.55 -31.35 -26.47
CA GLU A 160 13.14 -31.00 -26.57
C GLU A 160 12.28 -31.63 -25.45
N SER A 161 11.31 -30.87 -24.93
CA SER A 161 10.01 -31.42 -24.59
C SER A 161 8.90 -30.36 -24.67
N GLU A 162 8.01 -30.61 -25.62
CA GLU A 162 6.56 -30.39 -25.63
C GLU A 162 6.00 -28.96 -25.76
N LYS A 163 5.57 -28.68 -27.00
CA LYS A 163 4.59 -27.67 -27.37
C LYS A 163 3.20 -28.08 -26.88
N SER A 164 2.48 -27.15 -26.27
CA SER A 164 1.01 -27.09 -26.39
C SER A 164 0.58 -25.64 -26.55
N ASP A 165 0.29 -25.25 -27.79
CA ASP A 165 -0.48 -24.06 -28.11
C ASP A 165 -1.97 -24.30 -27.74
N PRO A 166 -2.74 -23.23 -27.49
CA PRO A 166 -3.90 -23.10 -28.36
C PRO A 166 -4.10 -21.68 -28.92
N LYS A 167 -4.57 -21.70 -30.18
CA LYS A 167 -4.95 -20.60 -31.07
C LYS A 167 -6.19 -19.83 -30.54
N PRO A 168 -6.34 -18.53 -30.88
CA PRO A 168 -7.45 -17.69 -30.41
C PRO A 168 -8.56 -17.61 -31.45
N GLU A 169 -9.82 -17.92 -31.12
CA GLU A 169 -10.98 -17.45 -31.90
C GLU A 169 -12.17 -17.10 -31.01
N THR A 170 -12.79 -15.99 -31.40
CA THR A 170 -13.84 -15.18 -30.80
C THR A 170 -15.24 -15.77 -31.02
N SER A 171 -16.15 -15.60 -30.06
CA SER A 171 -17.47 -14.97 -30.28
C SER A 171 -18.32 -14.98 -29.01
N ASN A 172 -18.89 -13.81 -28.73
CA ASN A 172 -19.93 -13.57 -27.74
C ASN A 172 -21.12 -14.50 -27.95
N GLU A 173 -21.69 -15.03 -26.86
CA GLU A 173 -23.14 -15.06 -26.63
C GLU A 173 -23.39 -15.00 -25.12
N VAL A 174 -23.82 -13.83 -24.65
CA VAL A 174 -24.28 -13.61 -23.27
C VAL A 174 -25.79 -13.84 -23.25
N SER A 175 -26.21 -15.00 -22.74
CA SER A 175 -27.60 -15.27 -22.42
C SER A 175 -27.96 -14.56 -21.11
N ALA A 176 -28.83 -13.55 -21.21
CA ALA A 176 -29.41 -12.84 -20.07
C ALA A 176 -30.68 -13.55 -19.58
N PRO A 177 -30.88 -13.78 -18.26
CA PRO A 177 -32.17 -14.23 -17.75
C PRO A 177 -33.13 -13.04 -17.61
N ALA A 178 -34.30 -13.17 -18.25
CA ALA A 178 -35.39 -12.22 -18.22
C ALA A 178 -35.94 -12.02 -16.78
N VAL A 179 -35.96 -10.76 -16.34
CA VAL A 179 -36.68 -10.32 -15.14
C VAL A 179 -38.12 -10.03 -15.55
N ALA A 180 -39.06 -10.82 -15.03
CA ALA A 180 -40.50 -10.61 -15.20
C ALA A 180 -40.98 -9.52 -14.23
N ILE A 181 -41.47 -8.40 -14.77
CA ILE A 181 -42.25 -7.39 -14.05
C ILE A 181 -43.61 -7.28 -14.75
N GLY A 182 -44.69 -7.57 -14.00
CA GLY A 182 -45.98 -6.88 -14.11
C GLY A 182 -47.07 -7.46 -15.03
N ALA A 183 -48.10 -8.03 -14.40
CA ALA A 183 -49.52 -7.63 -14.54
C ALA A 183 -50.28 -8.08 -13.29
#